data_AF-A0A520ME83-F1
#
_entry.id   AF-A0A520ME83-F1
#
_cell.length_a   1.000
_cell.length_b   1.000
_cell.length_c   1.000
_cell.angle_alpha   90.00
_cell.angle_beta   90.00
_cell.angle_gamma   90.00
#
_symmetry.space_group_name_H-M   'P 1'
#
loop_
_entity.id
_entity.type
_entity.pdbx_description
1 polymer ?
#
loop_
_entity_poly.entity_id
_entity_poly.type
_entity_poly.pdbx_seq_one_letter_code
_entity_poly.pdbx_strand_id
1 'polypeptide(L)'
;MNLFRVLIVSLLTASCSAVVCIDSYIEREPVPVKDEWVFTVTFLDKGSQKYTLKCEKYYDSMCAARGNSWRVREVGKSTSNRRSYFDIEGTELKLELPTCSEIIKSKEKLSMSDISIVWNIDGIEQTEYGSKWLGKRYRYVSTDDGMHSFKRGGYKEAPLEIVKFAFSLDLNDAPIN
;
A
#
# COMPACT_ATOMS: atom_id res chain seq x y z
N MET A 1 -6.36 -36.34 -49.09
CA MET A 1 -5.96 -34.92 -49.20
C MET A 1 -6.51 -34.03 -48.06
N ASN A 2 -7.02 -34.58 -46.94
CA ASN A 2 -7.66 -33.80 -45.88
C ASN A 2 -6.91 -33.72 -44.54
N LEU A 3 -5.98 -34.65 -44.23
CA LEU A 3 -5.26 -34.62 -42.94
C LEU A 3 -4.22 -33.49 -42.87
N PHE A 4 -3.53 -33.23 -43.98
CA PHE A 4 -2.46 -32.22 -44.05
C PHE A 4 -3.00 -30.77 -43.92
N ARG A 5 -4.22 -30.52 -44.41
CA ARG A 5 -4.88 -29.20 -44.28
C ARG A 5 -5.37 -28.92 -42.86
N VAL A 6 -5.82 -29.95 -42.14
CA VAL A 6 -6.25 -29.82 -40.74
C VAL A 6 -5.06 -29.52 -39.82
N LEU A 7 -3.89 -30.11 -40.10
CA LEU A 7 -2.67 -29.88 -39.32
C LEU A 7 -2.12 -28.45 -39.47
N ILE A 8 -2.20 -27.87 -40.67
CA ILE A 8 -1.74 -26.50 -40.94
C ILE A 8 -2.67 -25.45 -40.30
N VAL A 9 -3.99 -25.69 -40.30
CA VAL A 9 -4.95 -24.79 -39.65
C VAL A 9 -4.82 -24.83 -38.12
N SER A 10 -4.49 -25.98 -37.53
CA SER A 10 -4.28 -26.12 -36.07
C SER A 10 -2.93 -25.57 -35.58
N LEU A 11 -1.90 -25.53 -36.43
CA LEU A 11 -0.63 -24.86 -36.12
C LEU A 11 -0.73 -23.33 -36.19
N LEU A 12 -1.61 -22.77 -37.03
CA LEU A 12 -1.80 -21.32 -37.15
C LEU A 12 -2.72 -20.74 -36.05
N THR A 13 -3.66 -21.53 -35.52
CA THR A 13 -4.52 -21.12 -34.39
C THR A 13 -3.89 -21.33 -33.02
N ALA A 14 -2.73 -22.01 -32.94
CA ALA A 14 -1.95 -22.16 -31.70
C ALA A 14 -1.25 -20.85 -31.27
N SER A 15 -1.33 -19.78 -32.06
CA SER A 15 -0.95 -18.42 -31.65
C SER A 15 -2.01 -17.77 -30.75
N CYS A 16 -2.55 -18.54 -29.80
CA CYS A 16 -3.42 -18.01 -28.77
C CYS A 16 -2.54 -17.27 -27.74
N SER A 17 -2.45 -15.95 -27.92
CA SER A 17 -2.13 -14.98 -26.86
C SER A 17 -0.84 -15.21 -26.06
N ALA A 18 0.31 -15.29 -26.72
CA ALA A 18 1.52 -14.79 -26.09
C ALA A 18 1.42 -13.26 -26.09
N VAL A 19 0.83 -12.67 -25.04
CA VAL A 19 1.06 -11.24 -24.77
C VAL A 19 2.56 -11.13 -24.50
N VAL A 20 3.34 -10.85 -25.54
CA VAL A 20 4.78 -10.68 -25.41
C VAL A 20 4.96 -9.39 -24.62
N CYS A 21 5.17 -9.53 -23.32
CA CYS A 21 5.35 -8.43 -22.39
C CYS A 21 6.79 -7.91 -22.52
N ILE A 22 7.17 -7.48 -23.73
CA ILE A 22 8.51 -6.97 -24.07
C ILE A 22 8.98 -5.94 -23.04
N ASP A 23 8.06 -5.07 -22.62
CA ASP A 23 8.32 -4.01 -21.66
C ASP A 23 8.64 -4.49 -20.23
N SER A 24 8.20 -5.68 -19.82
CA SER A 24 8.56 -6.24 -18.50
C SER A 24 9.95 -6.87 -18.48
N TYR A 25 10.57 -7.06 -19.64
CA TYR A 25 11.96 -7.55 -19.74
C TYR A 25 12.99 -6.42 -19.73
N ILE A 26 12.56 -5.16 -19.87
CA ILE A 26 13.43 -4.00 -19.83
C ILE A 26 13.33 -3.38 -18.44
N GLU A 27 14.26 -3.78 -17.58
CA GLU A 27 14.44 -3.13 -16.28
C GLU A 27 14.84 -1.67 -16.48
N ARG A 28 14.14 -0.76 -15.80
CA ARG A 28 14.41 0.67 -15.85
C ARG A 28 14.79 1.12 -14.45
N GLU A 29 15.94 1.79 -14.36
CA GLU A 29 16.45 2.31 -13.10
C GLU A 29 15.43 3.25 -12.44
N PRO A 30 15.15 3.09 -11.14
CA PRO A 30 14.33 4.03 -10.40
C PRO A 30 14.94 5.43 -10.38
N VAL A 31 14.09 6.45 -10.46
CA VAL A 31 14.49 7.86 -10.43
C VAL A 31 14.11 8.46 -9.08
N PRO A 32 15.04 9.01 -8.28
CA PRO A 32 14.72 9.58 -6.98
C PRO A 32 13.76 10.76 -7.11
N VAL A 33 12.80 10.84 -6.19
CA VAL A 33 12.03 12.06 -5.92
C VAL A 33 12.84 12.86 -4.91
N LYS A 34 13.03 14.17 -5.16
CA LYS A 34 13.97 15.00 -4.39
C LYS A 34 13.54 15.24 -2.93
N ASP A 35 12.26 15.12 -2.65
CA ASP A 35 11.70 15.44 -1.35
C ASP A 35 11.83 14.27 -0.38
N GLU A 36 12.10 14.57 0.89
CA GLU A 36 12.09 13.62 2.00
C GLU A 36 10.99 14.03 2.97
N TRP A 37 10.24 13.05 3.48
CA TRP A 37 9.13 13.27 4.40
C TRP A 37 9.44 12.62 5.74
N VAL A 38 9.54 13.43 6.79
CA VAL A 38 9.83 12.96 8.14
C VAL A 38 8.54 12.87 8.93
N PHE A 39 8.11 11.64 9.22
CA PHE A 39 7.02 11.40 10.14
C PHE A 39 7.57 11.29 11.56
N THR A 40 6.95 12.01 12.50
CA THR A 40 7.22 11.86 13.94
C THR A 40 5.93 11.49 14.63
N VAL A 41 5.88 10.33 15.28
CA VAL A 41 4.75 9.93 16.13
C VAL A 41 5.16 10.03 17.59
N THR A 42 4.35 10.68 18.42
CA THR A 42 4.59 10.78 19.87
C THR A 42 3.46 10.11 20.62
N PHE A 43 3.78 9.05 21.37
CA PHE A 43 2.82 8.38 22.26
C PHE A 43 3.01 8.88 23.69
N LEU A 44 1.90 9.08 24.43
CA LEU A 44 1.89 9.67 25.78
C LEU A 44 2.94 9.09 26.73
N ASP A 45 3.14 7.76 26.69
CA ASP A 45 3.96 7.06 27.69
C ASP A 45 5.34 6.60 27.18
N LYS A 46 5.67 6.88 25.91
CA LYS A 46 6.82 6.24 25.24
C LYS A 46 7.74 7.20 24.49
N GLY A 47 7.38 8.48 24.42
CA GLY A 47 8.14 9.48 23.66
C GLY A 47 7.93 9.36 22.16
N SER A 48 8.84 9.96 21.39
CA SER A 48 8.69 10.14 19.95
C SER A 48 9.45 9.07 19.15
N GLN A 49 8.80 8.45 18.17
CA GLN A 49 9.44 7.66 17.11
C GLN A 49 9.49 8.49 15.83
N LYS A 50 10.58 8.36 15.06
CA LYS A 50 10.76 9.05 13.78
C LYS A 50 10.93 8.07 12.64
N TYR A 51 10.34 8.39 11.49
CA TYR A 51 10.46 7.63 10.25
C TYR A 51 10.67 8.56 9.07
N THR A 52 11.80 8.39 8.37
CA THR A 52 12.11 9.17 7.16
C THR A 52 11.69 8.38 5.94
N LEU A 53 10.69 8.90 5.23
CA LEU A 53 10.15 8.34 4.01
C LEU A 53 10.80 9.02 2.80
N LYS A 54 11.48 8.22 1.97
CA LYS A 54 12.08 8.66 0.71
C LYS A 54 11.38 7.98 -0.45
N CYS A 55 11.11 8.71 -1.53
CA CYS A 55 10.37 8.18 -2.67
C CYS A 55 11.21 8.09 -3.95
N GLU A 56 10.84 7.15 -4.80
CA GLU A 56 11.40 6.99 -6.14
C GLU A 56 10.29 6.72 -7.16
N LYS A 57 10.49 7.21 -8.37
CA LYS A 57 9.71 6.79 -9.54
C LYS A 57 10.28 5.48 -10.05
N TYR A 58 9.44 4.48 -10.22
CA TYR A 58 9.81 3.20 -10.80
C TYR A 58 8.88 2.88 -11.97
N TYR A 59 9.37 2.08 -12.91
CA TYR A 59 8.55 1.59 -14.00
C TYR A 59 7.81 0.32 -13.54
N ASP A 60 6.51 0.45 -13.29
CA ASP A 60 5.64 -0.67 -12.96
C ASP A 60 5.28 -1.40 -14.24
N SER A 61 6.14 -2.32 -14.65
CA SER A 61 5.87 -3.20 -15.79
C SER A 61 4.97 -4.35 -15.36
N MET A 62 3.77 -4.42 -15.91
CA MET A 62 2.83 -5.50 -15.63
C MET A 62 2.42 -6.17 -16.94
N CYS A 63 2.46 -7.50 -16.94
CA CYS A 63 1.87 -8.29 -18.01
C CYS A 63 0.35 -8.42 -17.81
N ALA A 64 -0.36 -7.27 -17.83
CA ALA A 64 -1.79 -7.17 -17.51
C ALA A 64 -2.46 -5.99 -18.25
N ALA A 65 -3.79 -6.01 -18.34
CA ALA A 65 -4.59 -5.01 -19.07
C ALA A 65 -4.40 -3.55 -18.61
N ARG A 66 -3.91 -3.31 -17.38
CA ARG A 66 -3.59 -1.98 -16.87
C ARG A 66 -2.32 -1.38 -17.50
N GLY A 67 -1.54 -2.18 -18.23
CA GLY A 67 -0.35 -1.76 -18.95
C GLY A 67 0.82 -1.37 -18.03
N ASN A 68 1.90 -0.94 -18.68
CA ASN A 68 3.11 -0.49 -18.02
C ASN A 68 3.03 1.01 -17.74
N SER A 69 3.51 1.45 -16.58
CA SER A 69 3.42 2.87 -16.21
C SER A 69 4.53 3.28 -15.25
N TRP A 70 4.93 4.54 -15.31
CA TRP A 70 5.73 5.14 -14.23
C TRP A 70 4.84 5.36 -13.02
N ARG A 71 5.29 4.86 -11.86
CA ARG A 71 4.62 5.00 -10.57
C ARG A 71 5.60 5.46 -9.51
N VAL A 72 5.07 5.87 -8.36
CA VAL A 72 5.89 6.30 -7.22
C VAL A 72 5.74 5.30 -6.08
N ARG A 73 6.86 4.91 -5.50
CA ARG A 73 6.95 4.05 -4.32
C ARG A 73 7.96 4.60 -3.33
N GLU A 74 7.94 4.09 -2.11
CA GLU A 74 9.01 4.31 -1.15
C GLU A 74 10.26 3.52 -1.59
N VAL A 75 11.44 4.12 -1.42
CA VAL A 75 12.73 3.51 -1.75
C VAL A 75 12.85 2.15 -1.06
N GLY A 76 13.22 1.12 -1.82
CA GLY A 76 13.38 -0.25 -1.33
C GLY A 76 12.09 -1.08 -1.25
N LYS A 77 10.90 -0.49 -1.46
CA LYS A 77 9.67 -1.27 -1.61
C LYS A 77 9.55 -1.83 -3.03
N SER A 78 8.85 -2.95 -3.19
CA SER A 78 8.65 -3.55 -4.52
C SER A 78 7.55 -2.86 -5.34
N THR A 79 6.54 -2.27 -4.69
CA THR A 79 5.38 -1.68 -5.39
C THR A 79 4.91 -0.38 -4.73
N SER A 80 4.13 0.42 -5.46
CA SER A 80 3.53 1.68 -4.98
C SER A 80 2.57 1.53 -3.80
N ASN A 81 2.06 0.32 -3.56
CA ASN A 81 1.01 0.07 -2.57
C ASN A 81 1.55 -0.41 -1.22
N ARG A 82 2.85 -0.73 -1.15
CA ARG A 82 3.49 -1.11 0.12
C ARG A 82 3.62 0.13 0.98
N ARG A 83 3.19 -0.01 2.23
CA ARG A 83 3.23 1.06 3.24
C ARG A 83 4.28 0.78 4.30
N SER A 84 4.54 1.80 5.09
CA SER A 84 5.40 1.75 6.26
C SER A 84 4.58 2.05 7.50
N TYR A 85 5.11 1.65 8.66
CA TYR A 85 4.31 1.55 9.86
C TYR A 85 5.12 1.97 11.09
N PHE A 86 4.44 2.51 12.09
CA PHE A 86 4.95 2.58 13.45
C PHE A 86 4.33 1.48 14.30
N ASP A 87 5.15 0.87 15.16
CA ASP A 87 4.65 -0.08 16.14
C ASP A 87 3.95 0.66 17.28
N ILE A 88 2.75 0.19 17.64
CA ILE A 88 2.01 0.69 18.79
C ILE A 88 2.31 -0.25 19.95
N GLU A 89 3.20 0.19 20.83
CA GLU A 89 3.75 -0.66 21.88
C GLU A 89 2.66 -1.21 22.83
N GLY A 90 2.85 -2.45 23.28
CA GLY A 90 1.85 -3.15 24.09
C GLY A 90 0.68 -3.72 23.29
N THR A 91 0.70 -3.59 21.96
CA THR A 91 -0.32 -4.14 21.07
C THR A 91 0.32 -4.82 19.85
N GLU A 92 -0.46 -5.66 19.18
CA GLU A 92 -0.11 -6.19 17.85
C GLU A 92 -0.53 -5.25 16.70
N LEU A 93 -1.04 -4.06 17.05
CA LEU A 93 -1.54 -3.07 16.12
C LEU A 93 -0.41 -2.14 15.69
N LYS A 94 -0.49 -1.65 14.46
CA LYS A 94 0.48 -0.74 13.89
C LYS A 94 -0.22 0.48 13.28
N LEU A 95 0.42 1.64 13.40
CA LEU A 95 0.00 2.86 12.74
C LEU A 95 0.53 2.83 11.29
N GLU A 96 -0.36 2.77 10.31
CA GLU A 96 -0.05 2.71 8.89
C GLU A 96 0.09 4.12 8.30
N LEU A 97 1.25 4.38 7.69
CA LEU A 97 1.58 5.64 7.04
C LEU A 97 1.03 5.71 5.61
N PRO A 98 0.80 6.92 5.08
CA PRO A 98 0.43 7.11 3.69
C PRO A 98 1.57 6.70 2.76
N THR A 99 1.20 6.29 1.55
CA THR A 99 2.15 5.98 0.48
C THR A 99 2.76 7.27 -0.09
N CYS A 100 3.94 7.16 -0.71
CA CYS A 100 4.53 8.23 -1.51
C CYS A 100 3.54 8.89 -2.49
N SER A 101 2.72 8.08 -3.15
CA SER A 101 1.75 8.56 -4.12
C SER A 101 0.66 9.42 -3.47
N GLU A 102 0.26 9.11 -2.24
CA GLU A 102 -0.73 9.89 -1.48
C GLU A 102 -0.14 11.21 -0.99
N ILE A 103 1.08 11.18 -0.44
CA ILE A 103 1.79 12.37 0.07
C ILE A 103 2.00 13.40 -1.06
N ILE A 104 2.48 12.96 -2.22
CA ILE A 104 2.70 13.84 -3.38
C ILE A 104 1.37 14.40 -3.91
N LYS A 105 0.31 13.59 -3.97
CA LYS A 105 -1.00 14.02 -4.47
C LYS A 105 -1.69 15.01 -3.53
N SER A 106 -1.57 14.82 -2.22
CA SER A 106 -2.12 15.73 -1.22
C SER A 106 -1.33 17.05 -1.12
N LYS A 107 -0.19 17.16 -1.81
CA LYS A 107 0.76 18.27 -1.67
C LYS A 107 1.10 18.49 -0.19
N GLU A 108 1.33 17.39 0.51
CA GLU A 108 1.69 17.35 1.95
C GLU A 108 0.58 17.82 2.90
N LYS A 109 -0.63 18.09 2.40
CA LYS A 109 -1.80 18.39 3.23
C LYS A 109 -2.49 17.11 3.66
N LEU A 110 -1.78 16.31 4.44
CA LEU A 110 -2.33 15.10 5.05
C LEU A 110 -3.24 15.44 6.22
N SER A 111 -4.20 14.56 6.45
CA SER A 111 -5.11 14.58 7.58
C SER A 111 -5.07 13.24 8.31
N MET A 112 -5.64 13.19 9.51
CA MET A 112 -5.80 11.93 10.25
C MET A 112 -6.64 10.90 9.48
N SER A 113 -7.46 11.34 8.52
CA SER A 113 -8.23 10.45 7.64
C SER A 113 -7.37 9.65 6.65
N ASP A 114 -6.15 10.11 6.38
CA ASP A 114 -5.16 9.44 5.53
C ASP A 114 -4.38 8.35 6.30
N ILE A 115 -4.58 8.27 7.61
CA ILE A 115 -3.91 7.35 8.53
C ILE A 115 -4.85 6.20 8.88
N SER A 116 -4.28 5.00 9.05
CA SER A 116 -5.03 3.81 9.46
C SER A 116 -4.31 3.06 10.56
N ILE A 117 -5.05 2.28 11.33
CA ILE A 117 -4.48 1.27 12.23
C ILE A 117 -4.63 -0.07 11.55
N VAL A 118 -3.59 -0.90 11.59
CA VAL A 118 -3.60 -2.24 11.00
C VAL A 118 -3.20 -3.31 11.99
N TRP A 119 -3.75 -4.51 11.79
CA TRP A 119 -3.40 -5.73 12.52
C TRP A 119 -2.98 -6.81 11.54
N ASN A 120 -2.03 -7.65 11.93
CA ASN A 120 -1.59 -8.83 11.18
C ASN A 120 -1.22 -8.51 9.72
N ILE A 121 -0.26 -7.59 9.54
CA ILE A 121 0.19 -7.11 8.23
C ILE A 121 0.77 -8.23 7.35
N ASP A 122 1.38 -9.24 7.96
CA ASP A 122 2.02 -10.37 7.27
C ASP A 122 1.14 -11.62 7.21
N GLY A 123 -0.06 -11.55 7.78
CA GLY A 123 -1.04 -12.63 7.77
C GLY A 123 -1.54 -12.89 6.36
N ILE A 124 -0.93 -13.85 5.67
CA ILE A 124 -1.31 -14.27 4.33
C ILE A 124 -1.67 -15.75 4.36
N GLU A 125 -2.87 -16.06 3.88
CA GLU A 125 -3.32 -17.42 3.63
C GLU A 125 -3.18 -17.74 2.15
N GLN A 126 -2.60 -18.90 1.83
CA GLN A 126 -2.60 -19.42 0.46
C GLN A 126 -3.89 -20.21 0.23
N THR A 127 -4.65 -19.82 -0.78
CA THR A 127 -5.88 -20.48 -1.20
C THR A 127 -5.72 -21.01 -2.63
N GLU A 128 -6.63 -21.88 -3.06
CA GLU A 128 -6.67 -22.37 -4.46
C GLU A 128 -6.85 -21.23 -5.50
N TYR A 129 -7.38 -20.08 -5.08
CA TYR A 129 -7.56 -18.88 -5.91
C TYR A 129 -6.44 -17.83 -5.75
N GLY A 130 -5.38 -18.16 -5.01
CA GLY A 130 -4.25 -17.28 -4.74
C GLY A 130 -4.13 -16.85 -3.28
N SER A 131 -3.39 -15.76 -3.03
CA SER A 131 -3.12 -15.28 -1.67
C SER A 131 -4.22 -14.36 -1.15
N LYS A 132 -4.64 -14.60 0.09
CA LYS A 132 -5.63 -13.80 0.81
C LYS A 132 -5.00 -13.17 2.04
N TRP A 133 -5.12 -11.85 2.17
CA TRP A 133 -4.70 -11.14 3.38
C TRP A 133 -5.71 -11.35 4.52
N LEU A 134 -5.22 -11.77 5.68
CA LEU A 134 -5.99 -12.06 6.88
C LEU A 134 -5.97 -10.92 7.91
N GLY A 135 -5.27 -9.82 7.61
CA GLY A 135 -5.20 -8.69 8.51
C GLY A 135 -6.47 -7.85 8.58
N LYS A 136 -6.47 -6.91 9.53
CA LYS A 136 -7.55 -5.94 9.73
C LYS A 136 -6.99 -4.54 9.50
N ARG A 137 -7.79 -3.68 8.86
CA ARG A 137 -7.53 -2.24 8.75
C ARG A 137 -8.68 -1.47 9.38
N TYR A 138 -8.36 -0.57 10.30
CA TYR A 138 -9.27 0.33 10.98
C TYR A 138 -9.07 1.74 10.43
N ARG A 139 -10.15 2.36 9.95
CA ARG A 139 -10.13 3.71 9.38
C ARG A 139 -10.42 4.74 10.45
N TYR A 140 -9.78 5.89 10.35
CA TYR A 140 -10.02 7.01 11.23
C TYR A 140 -11.49 7.43 11.27
N VAL A 141 -11.95 7.89 12.43
CA VAL A 141 -13.31 8.34 12.68
C VAL A 141 -13.32 9.75 13.23
N SER A 142 -12.62 9.97 14.35
CA SER A 142 -12.66 11.23 15.09
C SER A 142 -11.52 11.30 16.09
N THR A 143 -11.29 12.52 16.57
CA THR A 143 -10.40 12.81 17.70
C THR A 143 -11.21 13.47 18.79
N ASP A 144 -11.03 13.04 20.02
CA ASP A 144 -11.64 13.63 21.21
C ASP A 144 -10.57 13.72 22.31
N ASP A 145 -10.24 14.94 22.74
CA ASP A 145 -9.20 15.21 23.75
C ASP A 145 -7.86 14.47 23.49
N GLY A 146 -7.34 14.55 22.26
CA GLY A 146 -6.11 13.85 21.85
C GLY A 146 -6.23 12.33 21.69
N MET A 147 -7.42 11.76 21.91
CA MET A 147 -7.72 10.34 21.69
C MET A 147 -8.29 10.12 20.28
N HIS A 148 -7.52 9.47 19.41
CA HIS A 148 -7.92 9.14 18.05
C HIS A 148 -8.69 7.81 18.01
N SER A 149 -9.89 7.83 17.42
CA SER A 149 -10.76 6.66 17.25
C SER A 149 -10.69 6.13 15.82
N PHE A 150 -10.51 4.81 15.68
CA PHE A 150 -10.49 4.10 14.40
C PHE A 150 -11.49 2.95 14.41
N LYS A 151 -12.18 2.73 13.29
CA LYS A 151 -13.22 1.68 13.17
C LYS A 151 -13.02 0.73 12.00
N ARG A 152 -13.54 -0.48 12.17
CA ARG A 152 -13.70 -1.48 11.11
C ARG A 152 -15.09 -2.12 11.24
N GLY A 153 -15.68 -2.50 10.11
CA GLY A 153 -17.00 -3.12 10.10
C GLY A 153 -18.12 -2.13 10.41
N GLY A 154 -19.24 -2.62 10.96
CA GLY A 154 -20.44 -1.82 11.19
C GLY A 154 -21.25 -1.52 9.93
N TYR A 155 -21.02 -2.28 8.85
CA TYR A 155 -21.85 -2.26 7.65
C TYR A 155 -22.49 -3.64 7.45
N LYS A 156 -23.82 -3.66 7.26
CA LYS A 156 -24.63 -4.89 7.23
C LYS A 156 -24.39 -5.74 8.49
N GLU A 157 -24.08 -7.02 8.32
CA GLU A 157 -23.89 -7.99 9.40
C GLU A 157 -22.46 -7.98 9.97
N ALA A 158 -21.55 -7.18 9.43
CA ALA A 158 -20.18 -7.12 9.93
C ALA A 158 -20.14 -6.41 11.29
N PRO A 159 -19.62 -7.06 12.35
CA PRO A 159 -19.54 -6.45 13.68
C PRO A 159 -18.72 -5.17 13.64
N LEU A 160 -19.15 -4.15 14.39
CA LEU A 160 -18.42 -2.90 14.55
C LEU A 160 -17.31 -3.10 15.57
N GLU A 161 -16.07 -2.90 15.14
CA GLU A 161 -14.89 -2.89 16.00
C GLU A 161 -14.33 -1.46 16.04
N ILE A 162 -14.05 -0.95 17.24
CA ILE A 162 -13.46 0.38 17.46
C ILE A 162 -12.21 0.23 18.32
N VAL A 163 -11.12 0.84 17.89
CA VAL A 163 -9.87 0.97 18.65
C VAL A 163 -9.56 2.44 18.87
N LYS A 164 -8.92 2.76 19.99
CA LYS A 164 -8.60 4.14 20.38
C LYS A 164 -7.15 4.24 20.83
N PHE A 165 -6.46 5.28 20.38
CA PHE A 165 -5.07 5.54 20.72
C PHE A 165 -4.84 7.03 20.93
N ALA A 166 -4.06 7.37 21.95
CA ALA A 166 -3.60 8.73 22.17
C ALA A 166 -2.19 8.87 21.60
N PHE A 167 -2.04 9.70 20.58
CA PHE A 167 -0.75 10.04 19.99
C PHE A 167 -0.82 11.40 19.31
N SER A 168 0.33 12.01 19.02
CA SER A 168 0.43 13.07 18.00
C SER A 168 1.20 12.53 16.80
N LEU A 169 0.87 13.03 15.60
CA LEU A 169 1.58 12.67 14.39
C LEU A 169 1.92 13.94 13.62
N ASP A 170 3.20 14.13 13.36
CA ASP A 170 3.72 15.28 12.62
C ASP A 170 4.35 14.81 11.30
N LEU A 171 4.17 15.59 10.24
CA LEU A 171 4.90 15.50 8.99
C LEU A 171 5.79 16.74 8.85
N ASN A 172 7.11 16.56 8.75
CA ASN A 172 8.07 17.66 8.63
C ASN A 172 7.88 18.72 9.73
N ASP A 173 7.71 18.25 10.97
CA ASP A 173 7.43 19.05 12.18
C ASP A 173 6.10 19.83 12.16
N ALA A 174 5.22 19.57 11.18
CA ALA A 174 3.86 20.11 11.12
C ALA A 174 2.81 19.06 11.52
N PRO A 175 1.85 19.38 12.38
CA PRO A 175 0.88 18.39 12.87
C PRO A 175 -0.10 17.95 11.77
N ILE A 176 -0.38 16.66 11.74
CA ILE A 176 -1.46 16.04 10.97
C ILE A 176 -2.70 15.97 11.86
N ASN A 177 -3.75 16.70 11.50
CA ASN A 177 -5.03 16.77 12.24
C ASN A 177 -6.17 15.99 11.57
#